data_AF-A0A6V8NYU3-F1
#
_entry.id   AF-A0A6V8NYU3-F1
#
_cell.length_a   1.000
_cell.length_b   1.000
_cell.length_c   1.000
_cell.angle_alpha   90.00
_cell.angle_beta   90.00
_cell.angle_gamma   90.00
#
_symmetry.space_group_name_H-M   'P 1'
#
loop_
_entity.id
_entity.type
_entity.pdbx_description
1 polymer ?
#
loop_
_entity_poly.entity_id
_entity_poly.type
_entity_poly.pdbx_seq_one_letter_code
_entity_poly.pdbx_strand_id
1 'polypeptide(L)'
;LEQTAGEFIKSYYKTQCPRGHEAEVMYFFWVKVAQCHSCGAVLRLFSNYELSRRSHVNVSICPRCLQIVETVGYNQKTKCPECHMIFDPRKGISGRGIFRCTECGAQGKILDAVARKGRALDVQLHGLEGYCTDCGRFFKRVDEDDLRLYEKARHEFIHRRQSLLIPHQAIPIEGRSDPRPVNHGYFYFWQLFNERQLL
;
A
#
# COMPACT_ATOMS: atom_id res chain seq x y z
N LEU A 1 12.20 -25.79 7.96
CA LEU A 1 11.89 -24.34 7.85
C LEU A 1 10.90 -24.09 6.71
N GLU A 2 11.19 -24.50 5.47
CA GLU A 2 10.25 -24.33 4.34
C GLU A 2 8.92 -25.07 4.54
N GLN A 3 8.95 -26.32 5.01
CA GLN A 3 7.75 -27.14 5.29
C GLN A 3 6.97 -26.72 6.56
N THR A 4 7.43 -25.72 7.32
CA THR A 4 6.76 -25.32 8.57
C THR A 4 6.49 -23.82 8.59
N ALA A 5 7.53 -23.02 8.84
CA ALA A 5 7.43 -21.56 8.82
C ALA A 5 7.07 -21.03 7.43
N GLY A 6 7.59 -21.65 6.37
CA GLY A 6 7.27 -21.26 4.99
C GLY A 6 5.79 -21.44 4.66
N GLU A 7 5.21 -22.60 4.92
CA GLU A 7 3.77 -22.87 4.71
C GLU A 7 2.88 -21.96 5.56
N PHE A 8 3.24 -21.78 6.83
CA PHE A 8 2.55 -20.88 7.74
C PHE A 8 2.52 -19.44 7.21
N ILE A 9 3.67 -18.88 6.82
CA ILE A 9 3.76 -17.52 6.27
C ILE A 9 3.00 -17.45 4.95
N LYS A 10 3.21 -18.39 4.02
CA LYS A 10 2.54 -18.43 2.71
C LYS A 10 1.01 -18.47 2.83
N SER A 11 0.48 -19.04 3.92
CA SER A 11 -0.97 -19.01 4.17
C SER A 11 -1.56 -17.61 4.24
N TYR A 12 -0.76 -16.59 4.61
CA TYR A 12 -1.15 -15.18 4.63
C TYR A 12 -0.91 -14.42 3.31
N TYR A 13 -0.43 -15.13 2.27
CA TYR A 13 -0.17 -14.62 0.92
C TYR A 13 -1.03 -15.35 -0.12
N LYS A 14 -2.26 -15.73 0.27
CA LYS A 14 -3.26 -16.31 -0.63
C LYS A 14 -4.32 -15.28 -1.00
N THR A 15 -4.91 -15.43 -2.19
CA THR A 15 -6.00 -14.62 -2.73
C THR A 15 -6.81 -15.45 -3.71
N GLN A 16 -7.93 -14.93 -4.21
CA GLN A 16 -8.52 -15.38 -5.46
C GLN A 16 -8.10 -14.47 -6.62
N CYS A 17 -7.90 -15.05 -7.80
CA CYS A 17 -7.70 -14.28 -9.03
C CYS A 17 -9.05 -13.71 -9.52
N PRO A 18 -9.06 -12.76 -10.48
CA PRO A 18 -10.30 -12.19 -11.00
C PRO A 18 -11.30 -13.18 -11.62
N ARG A 19 -10.86 -14.41 -11.96
CA ARG A 19 -11.72 -15.50 -12.43
C ARG A 19 -12.24 -16.43 -11.32
N GLY A 20 -11.88 -16.17 -10.05
CA GLY A 20 -12.34 -16.92 -8.89
C GLY A 20 -11.47 -18.13 -8.51
N HIS A 21 -10.37 -18.42 -9.22
CA HIS A 21 -9.45 -19.49 -8.83
C HIS A 21 -8.57 -19.08 -7.66
N GLU A 22 -8.13 -20.05 -6.86
CA GLU A 22 -7.09 -19.82 -5.85
C GLU A 22 -5.79 -19.34 -6.50
N ALA A 23 -5.11 -18.44 -5.82
CA ALA A 23 -3.89 -17.81 -6.29
C ALA A 23 -3.01 -17.35 -5.14
N GLU A 24 -1.74 -17.09 -5.46
CA GLU A 24 -0.76 -16.55 -4.52
C GLU A 24 -0.53 -15.06 -4.80
N VAL A 25 -0.32 -14.29 -3.73
CA VAL A 25 0.04 -12.87 -3.80
C VAL A 25 1.55 -12.74 -3.89
N MET A 26 2.03 -12.06 -4.93
CA MET A 26 3.44 -11.74 -5.09
C MET A 26 3.79 -10.41 -4.42
N TYR A 27 2.96 -9.38 -4.61
CA TYR A 27 3.16 -8.05 -4.04
C TYR A 27 1.85 -7.46 -3.53
N PHE A 28 1.93 -6.79 -2.38
CA PHE A 28 0.86 -5.96 -1.85
C PHE A 28 1.20 -4.48 -2.06
N PHE A 29 0.22 -3.68 -2.50
CA PHE A 29 0.38 -2.25 -2.71
C PHE A 29 -0.28 -1.45 -1.59
N TRP A 30 0.54 -0.65 -0.91
CA TRP A 30 0.15 0.17 0.23
C TRP A 30 0.32 1.64 -0.09
N VAL A 31 -0.60 2.47 0.40
CA VAL A 31 -0.53 3.93 0.26
C VAL A 31 -0.58 4.58 1.65
N LYS A 32 0.25 5.59 1.88
CA LYS A 32 0.16 6.40 3.11
C LYS A 32 -1.13 7.21 3.11
N VAL A 33 -1.69 7.40 4.29
CA VAL A 33 -2.93 8.13 4.50
C VAL A 33 -2.67 9.31 5.45
N ALA A 34 -3.18 10.49 5.10
CA ALA A 34 -3.10 11.69 5.94
C ALA A 34 -4.44 12.39 6.04
N GLN A 35 -4.68 13.03 7.18
CA GLN A 35 -5.83 13.87 7.40
C GLN A 35 -5.55 15.31 6.92
N CYS A 36 -6.46 15.88 6.13
CA CYS A 36 -6.42 17.28 5.76
C CYS A 36 -6.63 18.15 6.99
N HIS A 37 -5.72 19.10 7.23
CA HIS A 37 -5.84 20.03 8.36
C HIS A 37 -7.03 20.99 8.22
N SER A 38 -7.45 21.31 7.00
CA SER A 38 -8.49 22.30 6.75
C SER A 38 -9.92 21.74 6.86
N CYS A 39 -10.18 20.57 6.27
CA CYS A 39 -11.54 19.99 6.24
C CYS A 39 -11.66 18.62 6.94
N GLY A 40 -10.57 18.08 7.49
CA GLY A 40 -10.59 16.78 8.19
C GLY A 40 -10.68 15.56 7.27
N ALA A 41 -10.79 15.72 5.94
CA ALA A 41 -10.86 14.62 4.99
C ALA A 41 -9.62 13.72 5.06
N VAL A 42 -9.83 12.41 4.94
CA VAL A 42 -8.78 11.39 4.94
C VAL A 42 -8.34 11.11 3.50
N LEU A 43 -7.06 11.36 3.20
CA LEU A 43 -6.52 11.36 1.85
C LEU A 43 -5.47 10.27 1.65
N ARG A 44 -5.61 9.51 0.56
CA ARG A 44 -4.60 8.55 0.10
C ARG A 44 -3.52 9.27 -0.68
N LEU A 45 -2.30 9.30 -0.15
CA LEU A 45 -1.17 10.06 -0.67
C LEU A 45 -0.51 9.35 -1.87
N PHE A 46 -1.28 9.12 -2.93
CA PHE A 46 -0.74 8.62 -4.19
C PHE A 46 0.15 9.68 -4.85
N SER A 47 1.37 9.31 -5.23
CA SER A 47 2.26 10.17 -6.03
C SER A 47 1.95 10.05 -7.53
N ASN A 48 1.54 8.86 -7.93
CA ASN A 48 0.88 8.53 -9.18
C ASN A 48 -0.01 7.30 -8.93
N TYR A 49 -0.73 6.88 -9.96
CA TYR A 49 -1.64 5.75 -9.96
C TYR A 49 -1.18 4.63 -10.91
N GLU A 50 0.06 4.67 -11.42
CA GLU A 50 0.64 3.58 -12.23
C GLU A 50 1.21 2.51 -11.29
N LEU A 51 0.79 1.25 -11.46
CA LEU A 51 1.32 0.11 -10.71
C LEU A 51 2.38 -0.65 -11.49
N SER A 52 2.20 -0.80 -12.80
CA SER A 52 3.09 -1.60 -13.64
C SER A 52 3.05 -1.09 -15.08
N ARG A 53 4.20 -1.12 -15.74
CA ARG A 53 4.37 -0.83 -17.16
C ARG A 53 5.11 -2.01 -17.80
N ARG A 54 4.46 -2.71 -18.73
CA ARG A 54 5.10 -3.70 -19.61
C ARG A 54 4.80 -3.34 -21.06
N SER A 55 5.60 -3.88 -21.99
CA SER A 55 5.78 -3.43 -23.38
C SER A 55 4.56 -2.83 -24.08
N HIS A 56 3.33 -3.30 -23.80
CA HIS A 56 2.08 -2.72 -24.30
C HIS A 56 0.95 -2.56 -23.27
N VAL A 57 1.15 -2.92 -22.00
CA VAL A 57 0.10 -2.85 -20.97
C VAL A 57 0.53 -1.90 -19.87
N ASN A 58 -0.32 -0.91 -19.61
CA ASN A 58 -0.22 -0.05 -18.44
C ASN A 58 -1.28 -0.47 -17.44
N VAL A 59 -0.84 -0.82 -16.23
CA VAL A 59 -1.73 -1.16 -15.12
C VAL A 59 -1.79 0.05 -14.19
N SER A 60 -3.00 0.53 -13.94
CA SER A 60 -3.25 1.68 -13.09
C SER A 60 -4.36 1.42 -12.09
N ILE A 61 -4.44 2.25 -11.05
CA ILE A 61 -5.47 2.17 -10.02
C ILE A 61 -6.37 3.40 -10.03
N CYS A 62 -7.68 3.19 -9.97
CA CYS A 62 -8.62 4.31 -9.95
C CYS A 62 -8.47 5.12 -8.63
N PRO A 63 -8.29 6.45 -8.69
CA PRO A 63 -8.18 7.28 -7.49
C PRO A 63 -9.40 7.25 -6.57
N ARG A 64 -10.59 7.02 -7.14
CA ARG A 64 -11.87 7.05 -6.40
C ARG A 64 -12.19 5.69 -5.79
N CYS A 65 -12.41 4.67 -6.62
CA CYS A 65 -12.87 3.36 -6.16
C CYS A 65 -11.74 2.33 -6.00
N LEU A 66 -10.48 2.68 -6.30
CA LEU A 66 -9.33 1.76 -6.24
C LEU A 66 -9.38 0.59 -7.24
N GLN A 67 -10.33 0.59 -8.18
CA GLN A 67 -10.40 -0.45 -9.20
C GLN A 67 -9.15 -0.45 -10.08
N ILE A 68 -8.64 -1.63 -10.39
CA ILE A 68 -7.54 -1.79 -11.35
C ILE A 68 -8.04 -1.58 -12.76
N VAL A 69 -7.29 -0.77 -13.52
CA VAL A 69 -7.58 -0.44 -14.91
C VAL A 69 -6.34 -0.77 -15.73
N GLU A 70 -6.50 -1.69 -16.67
CA GLU A 70 -5.49 -2.04 -17.66
C GLU A 70 -5.80 -1.36 -18.99
N THR A 71 -4.79 -0.71 -19.58
CA THR A 71 -4.90 -0.05 -20.89
C THR A 71 -3.76 -0.46 -21.80
N VAL A 72 -3.99 -0.36 -23.11
CA VAL A 72 -2.91 -0.48 -24.09
C VAL A 72 -2.05 0.78 -24.01
N GLY A 73 -0.86 0.64 -23.44
CA GLY A 73 0.05 1.75 -23.16
C GLY A 73 -0.51 2.79 -22.18
N TYR A 74 0.26 3.85 -21.99
CA TYR A 74 -0.14 4.98 -21.15
C TYR A 74 -1.22 5.82 -21.85
N ASN A 75 -2.25 6.21 -21.10
CA ASN A 75 -3.28 7.13 -21.53
C ASN A 75 -3.51 8.20 -20.45
N GLN A 76 -3.43 9.47 -20.82
CA GLN A 76 -3.67 10.58 -19.89
C GLN A 76 -5.14 10.71 -19.45
N LYS A 77 -6.06 10.12 -20.21
CA LYS A 77 -7.50 10.10 -19.95
C LYS A 77 -7.98 8.67 -19.74
N THR A 78 -7.40 7.99 -18.76
CA THR A 78 -7.84 6.64 -18.37
C THR A 78 -9.22 6.73 -17.72
N LYS A 79 -10.19 5.99 -18.26
CA LYS A 79 -11.55 5.88 -17.71
C LYS A 79 -11.65 4.61 -16.86
N CYS A 80 -12.05 4.76 -15.60
CA CYS A 80 -12.37 3.62 -14.75
C CYS A 80 -13.63 2.91 -15.28
N PRO A 81 -13.62 1.58 -15.47
CA PRO A 81 -14.79 0.85 -15.94
C PRO A 81 -15.91 0.79 -14.90
N GLU A 82 -15.57 0.87 -13.61
CA GLU A 82 -16.52 0.69 -12.49
C GLU A 82 -17.19 2.00 -12.07
N CYS A 83 -16.41 3.03 -11.71
CA CYS A 83 -16.97 4.30 -11.24
C CYS A 83 -16.97 5.42 -12.30
N HIS A 84 -16.54 5.11 -13.53
CA HIS A 84 -16.48 6.03 -14.68
C HIS A 84 -15.62 7.29 -14.52
N MET A 85 -14.85 7.40 -13.43
CA MET A 85 -13.90 8.49 -13.24
C MET A 85 -12.84 8.48 -14.36
N ILE A 86 -12.59 9.66 -14.92
CA ILE A 86 -11.49 9.90 -15.86
C ILE A 86 -10.34 10.51 -15.07
N PHE A 87 -9.14 9.95 -15.20
CA PHE A 87 -7.96 10.40 -14.49
C PHE A 87 -6.69 10.21 -15.32
N ASP A 88 -5.64 10.96 -14.96
CA ASP A 88 -4.29 10.79 -15.49
C ASP A 88 -3.52 9.88 -14.53
N PRO A 89 -3.11 8.67 -14.95
CA PRO A 89 -2.38 7.74 -14.10
C PRO A 89 -1.08 8.30 -13.53
N ARG A 90 -0.50 9.35 -14.12
CA ARG A 90 0.75 9.96 -13.66
C ARG A 90 0.56 11.17 -12.74
N LYS A 91 -0.67 11.62 -12.52
CA LYS A 91 -0.97 12.79 -11.68
C LYS A 91 -1.63 12.39 -10.37
N GLY A 92 -0.82 11.97 -9.40
CA GLY A 92 -1.28 11.79 -8.03
C GLY A 92 -1.54 13.11 -7.30
N ILE A 93 -2.06 13.02 -6.08
CA ILE A 93 -2.33 14.19 -5.22
C ILE A 93 -1.14 14.58 -4.35
N SER A 94 -0.07 13.79 -4.35
CA SER A 94 1.12 14.01 -3.52
C SER A 94 2.41 13.99 -4.34
N GLY A 95 3.43 14.68 -3.85
CA GLY A 95 4.73 14.74 -4.50
C GLY A 95 5.61 15.80 -3.87
N ARG A 96 6.94 15.62 -3.93
CA ARG A 96 7.91 16.58 -3.39
C ARG A 96 7.61 17.02 -1.94
N GLY A 97 7.17 16.10 -1.10
CA GLY A 97 6.88 16.34 0.32
C GLY A 97 5.56 17.07 0.62
N ILE A 98 4.73 17.38 -0.39
CA ILE A 98 3.41 18.00 -0.23
C ILE A 98 2.28 17.11 -0.75
N PHE A 99 1.05 17.44 -0.37
CA PHE A 99 -0.16 16.87 -0.92
C PHE A 99 -1.28 17.92 -1.06
N ARG A 100 -2.21 17.70 -1.98
CA ARG A 100 -3.40 18.54 -2.19
C ARG A 100 -4.66 17.77 -1.82
N CYS A 101 -5.53 18.39 -1.03
CA CYS A 101 -6.82 17.81 -0.66
C CYS A 101 -7.77 17.77 -1.86
N THR A 102 -8.38 16.61 -2.11
CA THR A 102 -9.38 16.43 -3.17
C THR A 102 -10.74 17.04 -2.83
N GLU A 103 -11.03 17.27 -1.55
CA GLU A 103 -12.33 17.77 -1.09
C GLU A 103 -12.38 19.30 -1.00
N CYS A 104 -11.35 19.93 -0.43
CA CYS A 104 -11.32 21.39 -0.23
C CYS A 104 -10.22 22.11 -1.00
N GLY A 105 -9.35 21.38 -1.71
CA GLY A 105 -8.26 21.97 -2.50
C GLY A 105 -7.05 22.46 -1.71
N ALA A 106 -7.10 22.48 -0.37
CA ALA A 106 -6.01 22.92 0.50
C ALA A 106 -4.74 22.09 0.30
N GLN A 107 -3.58 22.74 0.41
CA GLN A 107 -2.28 22.09 0.34
C GLN A 107 -1.75 21.80 1.77
N GLY A 108 -1.13 20.64 1.96
CA GLY A 108 -0.46 20.27 3.19
C GLY A 108 0.95 19.72 2.94
N LYS A 109 1.85 19.84 3.92
CA LYS A 109 3.12 19.13 3.91
C LYS A 109 2.94 17.76 4.58
N ILE A 110 3.58 16.74 4.02
CA ILE A 110 3.57 15.38 4.57
C ILE A 110 4.22 15.35 5.95
N LEU A 111 5.33 16.07 6.13
CA LEU A 111 6.04 16.13 7.42
C LEU A 111 5.20 16.80 8.50
N ASP A 112 4.44 17.84 8.18
CA ASP A 112 3.53 18.46 9.16
C ASP A 112 2.42 17.48 9.58
N ALA A 113 1.93 16.65 8.64
CA ALA A 113 0.96 15.61 8.96
C ALA A 113 1.54 14.50 9.85
N VAL A 114 2.79 14.10 9.61
CA VAL A 114 3.54 13.18 10.49
C VAL A 114 3.71 13.80 11.88
N ALA A 115 4.16 15.06 11.96
CA ALA A 115 4.40 15.76 13.21
C ALA A 115 3.13 15.89 14.05
N ARG A 116 2.00 16.30 13.45
CA ARG A 116 0.69 16.35 14.14
C ARG A 116 0.25 14.98 14.67
N LYS A 117 0.56 13.91 13.94
CA LYS A 117 0.22 12.55 14.36
C LYS A 117 1.16 12.02 15.45
N GLY A 118 2.37 12.54 15.56
CA GLY A 118 3.40 12.11 16.51
C GLY A 118 4.04 10.75 16.19
N ARG A 119 3.67 10.13 15.06
CA ARG A 119 4.18 8.84 14.57
C ARG A 119 4.02 8.72 13.07
N ALA A 120 4.54 7.65 12.48
CA ALA A 120 4.33 7.35 11.07
C ALA A 120 2.85 7.43 10.65
N LEU A 121 2.62 7.98 9.46
CA LEU A 121 1.29 7.99 8.84
C LEU A 121 0.76 6.57 8.68
N ASP A 122 -0.57 6.41 8.77
CA ASP A 122 -1.16 5.09 8.56
C ASP A 122 -0.99 4.72 7.10
N VAL A 123 -1.00 3.42 6.84
CA VAL A 123 -0.98 2.87 5.49
C VAL A 123 -2.28 2.13 5.24
N GLN A 124 -2.75 2.20 3.99
CA GLN A 124 -3.91 1.47 3.53
C GLN A 124 -3.50 0.51 2.43
N LEU A 125 -3.85 -0.76 2.59
CA LEU A 125 -3.77 -1.76 1.55
C LEU A 125 -4.83 -1.44 0.48
N HIS A 126 -4.42 -1.32 -0.78
CA HIS A 126 -5.34 -0.89 -1.85
C HIS A 126 -5.34 -1.78 -3.09
N GLY A 127 -4.31 -2.59 -3.28
CA GLY A 127 -4.25 -3.54 -4.39
C GLY A 127 -3.19 -4.59 -4.16
N LEU A 128 -3.16 -5.57 -5.06
CA LEU A 128 -2.16 -6.60 -5.07
C LEU A 128 -1.82 -7.05 -6.50
N GLU A 129 -0.63 -7.62 -6.63
CA GLU A 129 -0.20 -8.39 -7.78
C GLU A 129 -0.13 -9.86 -7.35
N GLY A 130 -0.75 -10.74 -8.11
CA GLY A 130 -0.78 -12.17 -7.82
C GLY A 130 -0.46 -13.03 -9.03
N TYR A 131 -0.29 -14.32 -8.76
CA TYR A 131 -0.08 -15.35 -9.77
C TYR A 131 -1.08 -16.49 -9.53
N CYS A 132 -1.86 -16.79 -10.56
CA CYS A 132 -2.77 -17.93 -10.61
C CYS A 132 -2.16 -18.97 -11.55
N THR A 133 -2.13 -20.23 -11.14
CA THR A 133 -1.63 -21.34 -11.98
C THR A 133 -2.41 -21.48 -13.29
N ASP A 134 -3.72 -21.17 -13.27
CA ASP A 134 -4.60 -21.33 -14.43
C ASP A 134 -4.72 -20.07 -15.31
N CYS A 135 -4.42 -18.90 -14.75
CA CYS A 135 -4.64 -17.60 -15.42
C CYS A 135 -3.35 -16.80 -15.63
N GLY A 136 -2.25 -17.20 -14.98
CA GLY A 136 -1.02 -16.46 -14.92
C GLY A 136 -1.08 -15.25 -13.97
N ARG A 137 -0.23 -14.27 -14.25
CA ARG A 137 -0.07 -13.05 -13.46
C ARG A 137 -1.28 -12.12 -13.60
N PHE A 138 -1.72 -11.51 -12.50
CA PHE A 138 -2.81 -10.54 -12.50
C PHE A 138 -2.59 -9.43 -11.48
N PHE A 139 -3.37 -8.36 -11.62
CA PHE A 139 -3.52 -7.30 -10.64
C PHE A 139 -4.98 -7.21 -10.23
N LYS A 140 -5.24 -6.95 -8.95
CA LYS A 140 -6.60 -6.61 -8.50
C LYS A 140 -6.59 -5.59 -7.37
N ARG A 141 -7.72 -4.92 -7.22
CA ARG A 141 -8.06 -4.19 -5.99
C ARG A 141 -8.20 -5.22 -4.89
N VAL A 142 -7.73 -4.91 -3.69
CA VAL A 142 -7.98 -5.80 -2.55
C VAL A 142 -9.47 -5.88 -2.24
N ASP A 143 -9.94 -7.08 -1.95
CA ASP A 143 -11.32 -7.33 -1.53
C ASP A 143 -11.41 -7.65 -0.04
N GLU A 144 -12.61 -8.00 0.41
CA GLU A 144 -12.85 -8.28 1.81
C GLU A 144 -12.09 -9.52 2.31
N ASP A 145 -11.86 -10.53 1.47
CA ASP A 145 -11.11 -11.73 1.84
C ASP A 145 -9.64 -11.40 2.05
N ASP A 146 -9.06 -10.57 1.17
CA ASP A 146 -7.69 -10.10 1.32
C ASP A 146 -7.50 -9.30 2.62
N LEU A 147 -8.48 -8.45 2.95
CA LEU A 147 -8.50 -7.64 4.17
C LEU A 147 -8.69 -8.52 5.41
N ARG A 148 -9.62 -9.49 5.38
CA ARG A 148 -9.81 -10.48 6.46
C ARG A 148 -8.53 -11.26 6.72
N LEU A 149 -7.82 -11.68 5.67
CA LEU A 149 -6.57 -12.41 5.80
C LEU A 149 -5.43 -11.54 6.37
N TYR A 150 -5.38 -10.25 6.00
CA TYR A 150 -4.47 -9.30 6.65
C TYR A 150 -4.76 -9.14 8.15
N GLU A 151 -6.04 -8.97 8.51
CA GLU A 151 -6.44 -8.82 9.91
C GLU A 151 -6.12 -10.08 10.73
N LYS A 152 -6.29 -11.27 10.15
CA LYS A 152 -5.85 -12.52 10.77
C LYS A 152 -4.34 -12.52 11.03
N ALA A 153 -3.53 -12.12 10.04
CA ALA A 153 -2.08 -12.00 10.21
C ALA A 153 -1.72 -10.98 11.31
N ARG A 154 -2.45 -9.87 11.38
CA ARG A 154 -2.25 -8.85 12.42
C ARG A 154 -2.54 -9.38 13.82
N HIS A 155 -3.63 -10.12 14.00
CA HIS A 155 -3.95 -10.76 15.28
C HIS A 155 -2.92 -11.81 15.67
N GLU A 156 -2.48 -12.63 14.72
CA GLU A 156 -1.44 -13.63 14.94
C GLU A 156 -0.12 -12.96 15.38
N PHE A 157 0.24 -11.84 14.75
CA PHE A 157 1.42 -11.06 15.12
C PHE A 157 1.32 -10.56 16.56
N ILE A 158 0.18 -9.97 16.94
CA ILE A 158 -0.05 -9.46 18.30
C ILE A 158 0.10 -10.59 19.32
N HIS A 159 -0.48 -11.77 19.04
CA HIS A 159 -0.41 -12.94 19.91
C HIS A 159 1.03 -13.47 20.06
N ARG A 160 1.80 -13.51 18.97
CA ARG A 160 3.16 -14.07 18.96
C ARG A 160 4.26 -13.06 19.25
N ARG A 161 3.95 -11.76 19.32
CA ARG A 161 4.91 -10.64 19.34
C ARG A 161 6.09 -10.82 20.30
N GLN A 162 5.83 -11.32 21.51
CA GLN A 162 6.88 -11.49 22.55
C GLN A 162 7.85 -12.63 22.24
N SER A 163 7.42 -13.60 21.44
CA SER A 163 8.23 -14.77 21.03
C SER A 163 9.00 -14.55 19.72
N LEU A 164 8.63 -13.53 18.94
CA LEU A 164 9.24 -13.24 17.65
C LEU A 164 10.57 -12.50 17.82
N LEU A 165 11.57 -12.88 17.03
CA LEU A 165 12.90 -12.27 17.04
C LEU A 165 12.91 -10.98 16.23
N ILE A 166 12.24 -9.95 16.74
CA ILE A 166 12.10 -8.65 16.08
C ILE A 166 13.18 -7.70 16.60
N PRO A 167 13.94 -7.02 15.73
CA PRO A 167 14.96 -6.08 16.18
C PRO A 167 14.29 -4.84 16.79
N HIS A 168 14.51 -4.64 18.09
CA HIS A 168 14.08 -3.43 18.83
C HIS A 168 15.09 -2.27 18.75
N GLN A 169 16.07 -2.37 17.85
CA GLN A 169 17.08 -1.34 17.66
C GLN A 169 16.45 -0.04 17.12
N ALA A 170 16.77 1.08 17.77
CA ALA A 170 16.42 2.40 17.28
C ALA A 170 17.16 2.70 15.97
N ILE A 171 16.49 3.37 15.05
CA ILE A 171 17.09 3.82 13.79
C ILE A 171 18.14 4.90 14.13
N PRO A 172 19.42 4.70 13.80
CA PRO A 172 20.46 5.70 14.11
C PRO A 172 20.19 7.02 13.40
N ILE A 173 20.29 8.12 14.15
CA ILE A 173 20.14 9.50 13.65
C ILE A 173 21.50 10.07 13.26
N GLU A 174 22.52 9.87 14.09
CA GLU A 174 23.88 10.32 13.84
C GLU A 174 24.53 9.55 12.68
N GLY A 175 25.31 10.25 11.85
CA GLY A 175 26.06 9.66 10.75
C GLY A 175 25.23 9.17 9.56
N ARG A 176 23.90 9.39 9.55
CA ARG A 176 23.01 8.97 8.46
C ARG A 176 22.90 10.05 7.38
N SER A 177 23.06 9.66 6.12
CA SER A 177 22.88 10.55 4.96
C SER A 177 21.41 10.82 4.62
N ASP A 178 20.49 9.92 5.00
CA ASP A 178 19.06 10.01 4.73
C ASP A 178 18.22 10.14 6.02
N PRO A 179 17.77 11.35 6.40
CA PRO A 179 16.98 11.55 7.62
C PRO A 179 15.51 11.11 7.47
N ARG A 180 15.07 10.64 6.28
CA ARG A 180 13.66 10.41 5.97
C ARG A 180 12.97 9.41 6.92
N PRO A 181 13.52 8.26 7.32
CA PRO A 181 12.80 7.33 8.19
C PRO A 181 12.33 8.02 9.49
N VAL A 182 13.23 8.71 10.17
CA VAL A 182 12.91 9.39 11.44
C VAL A 182 12.01 10.60 11.21
N ASN A 183 12.25 11.40 10.16
CA ASN A 183 11.38 12.52 9.79
C ASN A 183 9.96 12.07 9.44
N HIS A 184 9.80 10.85 8.94
CA HIS A 184 8.50 10.24 8.63
C HIS A 184 7.91 9.45 9.81
N GLY A 185 8.47 9.56 11.02
CA GLY A 185 7.93 9.00 12.25
C GLY A 185 8.24 7.52 12.46
N TYR A 186 9.29 7.00 11.81
CA TYR A 186 9.86 5.68 12.06
C TYR A 186 11.11 5.82 12.95
N PHE A 187 11.00 5.35 14.19
CA PHE A 187 12.05 5.42 15.21
C PHE A 187 12.77 4.08 15.41
N TYR A 188 12.16 2.96 15.02
CA TYR A 188 12.73 1.61 15.16
C TYR A 188 12.64 0.85 13.83
N PHE A 189 13.60 -0.03 13.56
CA PHE A 189 13.64 -0.78 12.29
C PHE A 189 12.40 -1.63 12.02
N TRP A 190 11.83 -2.23 13.07
CA TRP A 190 10.60 -3.04 12.94
C TRP A 190 9.40 -2.24 12.43
N GLN A 191 9.38 -0.90 12.59
CA GLN A 191 8.29 -0.04 12.11
C GLN A 191 8.29 0.15 10.59
N LEU A 192 9.35 -0.30 9.90
CA LEU A 192 9.42 -0.28 8.42
C LEU A 192 8.65 -1.44 7.78
N PHE A 193 8.16 -2.38 8.59
CA PHE A 193 7.43 -3.56 8.18
C PHE A 193 6.01 -3.49 8.74
N ASN A 194 5.04 -4.04 8.01
CA ASN A 194 3.71 -4.28 8.56
C ASN A 194 3.68 -5.56 9.39
N GLU A 195 2.62 -5.76 10.15
CA GLU A 195 2.46 -6.87 11.09
C GLU A 195 2.51 -8.25 10.39
N ARG A 196 1.99 -8.36 9.16
CA ARG A 196 2.10 -9.59 8.36
C ARG A 196 3.55 -9.91 8.01
N GLN A 197 4.38 -8.91 7.77
CA GLN A 197 5.81 -9.08 7.43
C GLN A 197 6.68 -9.38 8.64
N LEU A 198 6.20 -9.07 9.85
CA LEU A 198 6.92 -9.31 11.11
C LEU A 198 6.66 -10.71 11.70
N LEU A 199 5.72 -11.47 11.14
CA LEU A 199 5.43 -12.88 11.49
C LEU A 199 6.48 -13.86 11.00
#